data_AF-A0A924BYJ7-F1
#
_entry.id   AF-A0A924BYJ7-F1
#
_cell.length_a   1.000
_cell.length_b   1.000
_cell.length_c   1.000
_cell.angle_alpha   90.00
_cell.angle_beta   90.00
_cell.angle_gamma   90.00
#
_symmetry.space_group_name_H-M   'P 1'
#
loop_
_entity.id
_entity.type
_entity.pdbx_description
1 polymer ?
#
loop_
_entity_poly.entity_id
_entity_poly.type
_entity_poly.pdbx_seq_one_letter_code
_entity_poly.pdbx_strand_id
1 'polypeptide(L)'
;RVWTGQDALKIGLVDKIGGLNDAIKAAAILGKTKTYSTVYYPEYEKSFSDLFQQFVPFAQSKQSIIETEIGKQNYDLLQHIKNLSTQKGIQARMMYELKIE
;
A
#
# COMPACT_ATOMS: atom_id res chain seq x y z
N ARG A 1 -3.69 -29.40 -24.58
CA ARG A 1 -4.39 -28.92 -25.80
C ARG A 1 -5.20 -27.69 -25.40
N VAL A 2 -5.20 -26.63 -26.21
CA VAL A 2 -5.92 -25.38 -25.93
C VAL A 2 -7.09 -25.30 -26.91
N TRP A 3 -8.25 -24.86 -26.45
CA TRP A 3 -9.47 -24.74 -27.26
C TRP A 3 -9.96 -23.29 -27.26
N THR A 4 -10.50 -22.85 -28.40
CA THR A 4 -11.22 -21.57 -28.46
C THR A 4 -12.58 -21.73 -27.77
N GLY A 5 -13.18 -20.63 -27.31
CA GLY A 5 -14.52 -20.68 -26.69
C GLY A 5 -15.59 -21.31 -27.59
N GLN A 6 -15.49 -21.09 -28.91
CA GLN A 6 -16.40 -21.69 -29.89
C GLN A 6 -16.18 -23.20 -30.05
N ASP A 7 -14.92 -23.65 -30.09
CA ASP A 7 -14.63 -25.07 -30.19
C ASP A 7 -14.97 -25.80 -28.90
N ALA A 8 -14.69 -25.19 -27.75
CA ALA A 8 -15.07 -25.69 -26.42
C ALA A 8 -16.58 -25.92 -26.31
N LEU A 9 -17.40 -25.04 -26.90
CA LEU A 9 -18.86 -25.20 -26.94
C LEU A 9 -19.27 -26.41 -27.79
N LYS A 10 -18.64 -26.61 -28.96
CA LYS A 10 -18.94 -27.72 -29.86
C LYS A 10 -18.61 -29.09 -29.26
N ILE A 11 -17.55 -29.16 -28.45
CA ILE A 11 -17.13 -30.40 -27.78
C ILE A 11 -17.74 -30.57 -26.38
N GLY A 12 -18.62 -29.65 -25.95
CA GLY A 12 -19.34 -29.73 -24.68
C GLY A 12 -18.50 -29.44 -23.43
N LEU A 13 -17.36 -28.76 -23.56
CA LEU A 13 -16.56 -28.33 -22.41
C LEU A 13 -17.11 -27.07 -21.72
N VAL A 14 -17.92 -26.27 -22.42
CA VAL A 14 -18.59 -25.08 -21.88
C VAL A 14 -20.06 -25.08 -22.30
N ASP A 15 -20.95 -24.63 -21.42
CA ASP A 15 -22.40 -24.64 -21.67
C ASP A 15 -22.88 -23.46 -22.53
N LYS A 16 -22.26 -22.28 -22.34
CA LYS A 16 -22.64 -21.04 -23.01
C LYS A 16 -21.48 -20.08 -23.15
N ILE A 17 -21.44 -19.36 -24.26
CA ILE A 17 -20.52 -18.24 -24.48
C ILE A 17 -21.25 -16.94 -24.09
N GLY A 18 -20.66 -16.17 -23.18
CA GLY A 18 -21.21 -14.92 -22.68
C GLY A 18 -20.20 -14.13 -21.86
N GLY A 19 -20.59 -12.93 -21.43
CA GLY A 19 -19.76 -12.09 -20.57
C GLY A 19 -19.94 -12.39 -19.08
N LEU A 20 -19.19 -11.68 -18.23
CA LEU A 20 -19.30 -11.79 -16.78
C LEU A 20 -20.73 -11.52 -16.27
N ASN A 21 -21.40 -10.51 -16.84
CA ASN A 21 -22.78 -10.16 -16.47
C ASN A 21 -23.77 -11.30 -16.76
N ASP A 22 -23.57 -12.06 -17.83
CA ASP A 22 -24.42 -13.20 -18.16
C ASP A 22 -24.17 -14.36 -17.21
N ALA A 23 -22.91 -14.58 -16.80
CA ALA A 23 -22.55 -15.57 -15.80
C ALA A 23 -23.17 -15.24 -14.42
N ILE A 24 -23.12 -13.97 -13.99
CA ILE A 24 -23.72 -13.52 -12.73
C ILE A 24 -25.24 -13.72 -12.74
N LYS A 25 -25.91 -13.37 -13.83
CA LYS A 25 -27.36 -13.59 -13.98
C LYS A 25 -27.72 -15.07 -13.94
N ALA A 26 -26.97 -15.92 -14.65
CA ALA A 26 -27.18 -17.36 -14.63
C ALA A 26 -26.99 -17.93 -13.22
N ALA A 27 -25.96 -17.49 -12.50
CA ALA A 27 -25.72 -17.88 -11.11
C ALA A 27 -26.86 -17.45 -10.17
N ALA A 28 -27.40 -16.23 -10.33
CA ALA A 28 -28.55 -15.76 -9.55
C ALA A 28 -29.83 -16.58 -9.80
N ILE A 29 -30.07 -16.96 -11.06
CA ILE A 29 -31.20 -17.82 -11.44
C ILE A 29 -31.07 -19.21 -10.79
N LEU A 30 -29.87 -19.81 -10.87
CA LEU A 30 -29.58 -21.10 -10.24
C LEU A 30 -29.70 -21.03 -8.71
N GLY A 31 -29.24 -19.93 -8.11
CA GLY A 31 -29.31 -19.67 -6.67
C GLY A 31 -30.69 -19.27 -6.15
N LYS A 32 -31.69 -19.07 -7.03
CA LYS A 32 -33.05 -18.58 -6.69
C LYS A 32 -33.05 -17.29 -5.87
N THR A 33 -32.02 -16.46 -6.00
CA THR A 33 -31.89 -15.20 -5.27
C THR A 33 -32.34 -14.02 -6.15
N LYS A 34 -33.32 -13.25 -5.65
CA LYS A 34 -33.80 -12.03 -6.34
C LYS A 34 -32.86 -10.83 -6.14
N THR A 35 -32.14 -10.82 -5.03
CA THR A 35 -31.17 -9.80 -4.66
C THR A 35 -29.82 -10.48 -4.44
N TYR A 36 -28.80 -10.02 -5.17
CA TYR A 36 -27.43 -10.48 -5.03
C TYR A 36 -26.51 -9.26 -4.99
N SER A 37 -25.48 -9.32 -4.17
CA SER A 37 -24.40 -8.35 -4.15
C SER A 37 -23.14 -9.03 -4.68
N THR A 38 -22.41 -8.34 -5.55
CA THR A 38 -21.11 -8.79 -6.04
C THR A 38 -20.03 -8.15 -5.19
N VAL A 39 -19.23 -8.97 -4.51
CA VAL A 39 -18.07 -8.52 -3.74
C VAL A 39 -16.83 -8.85 -4.54
N TYR A 40 -15.96 -7.87 -4.72
CA TYR A 40 -14.69 -8.05 -5.42
C TYR A 40 -13.60 -8.35 -4.37
N TYR A 41 -13.03 -9.55 -4.43
CA TYR A 41 -11.91 -9.96 -3.60
C TYR A 41 -10.58 -9.76 -4.33
N PRO A 42 -9.47 -9.52 -3.61
CA PRO A 42 -9.37 -9.44 -2.14
C PRO A 42 -9.93 -8.12 -1.60
N GLU A 43 -10.71 -8.21 -0.51
CA GLU A 43 -11.02 -7.04 0.31
C GLU A 43 -9.72 -6.64 1.00
N TYR A 44 -9.01 -5.67 0.43
CA TYR A 44 -7.95 -5.02 1.17
C TYR A 44 -8.61 -4.33 2.35
N GLU A 45 -8.44 -4.88 3.56
CA GLU A 45 -8.66 -4.15 4.79
C GLU A 45 -7.69 -2.97 4.83
N LYS A 46 -8.00 -1.91 4.08
CA LYS A 46 -7.39 -0.61 4.29
C LYS A 46 -7.82 -0.21 5.68
N SER A 47 -6.99 -0.53 6.67
CA SER A 47 -7.23 -0.13 8.04
C SER A 47 -7.54 1.36 8.04
N PHE A 48 -8.50 1.81 8.86
CA PHE A 48 -8.80 3.23 9.00
C PHE A 48 -7.52 4.05 9.30
N SER A 49 -6.51 3.42 9.88
CA SER A 49 -5.16 3.96 10.04
C SER A 49 -4.49 4.35 8.73
N ASP A 50 -4.57 3.56 7.66
CA ASP A 50 -3.94 3.84 6.37
C ASP A 50 -4.63 5.01 5.66
N LEU A 51 -5.96 5.07 5.73
CA LEU A 51 -6.73 6.21 5.23
C LEU A 51 -6.40 7.47 6.04
N PHE A 52 -6.35 7.38 7.37
CA PHE A 52 -6.02 8.52 8.23
C PHE A 52 -4.58 9.00 8.03
N GLN A 53 -3.63 8.08 7.82
CA GLN A 53 -2.24 8.39 7.51
C GLN A 53 -2.10 9.09 6.14
N GLN A 54 -2.95 8.74 5.19
CA GLN A 54 -3.01 9.42 3.89
C GLN A 54 -3.66 10.82 3.99
N PHE A 55 -4.63 11.02 4.90
CA PHE A 55 -5.33 12.28 5.12
C PHE A 55 -4.64 13.25 6.09
N VAL A 56 -3.70 12.78 6.91
CA VAL A 56 -2.92 13.62 7.83
C VAL A 56 -1.44 13.60 7.42
N PRO A 57 -1.03 14.38 6.41
CA PRO A 57 0.38 14.57 6.07
C PRO A 57 1.20 15.12 7.24
N PHE A 58 0.56 15.70 8.25
CA PHE A 58 1.19 16.47 9.31
C PHE A 58 1.73 15.61 10.49
N ALA A 59 1.29 14.36 10.62
CA ALA A 59 1.64 13.54 11.79
C ALA A 59 2.98 12.81 11.64
N GLN A 60 3.43 12.55 10.41
CA GLN A 60 4.66 11.80 10.13
C GLN A 60 5.79 12.68 9.56
N SER A 61 5.51 13.94 9.22
CA SER A 61 6.36 14.67 8.27
C SER A 61 7.20 15.81 8.85
N LYS A 62 7.21 16.06 10.17
CA LYS A 62 8.15 17.06 10.70
C LYS A 62 9.60 16.70 10.31
N GLN A 63 9.96 15.42 10.35
CA GLN A 63 11.30 14.98 9.98
C GLN A 63 11.53 15.07 8.45
N SER A 64 10.60 14.55 7.65
CA SER A 64 10.75 14.50 6.19
C SER A 64 10.59 15.86 5.51
N ILE A 65 9.74 16.76 6.02
CA ILE A 65 9.62 18.15 5.52
C ILE A 65 10.93 18.89 5.76
N ILE A 66 11.51 18.79 6.96
CA ILE A 66 12.80 19.43 7.28
C ILE A 66 13.93 18.88 6.40
N GLU A 67 13.96 17.56 6.15
CA GLU A 67 14.93 16.95 5.22
C GLU A 67 14.76 17.43 3.77
N THR A 68 13.52 17.66 3.33
CA THR A 68 13.21 18.07 1.94
C THR A 68 13.44 19.56 1.73
N GLU A 69 13.11 20.41 2.70
CA GLU A 69 13.24 21.88 2.61
C GLU A 69 14.69 22.35 2.79
N ILE A 70 15.46 21.69 3.66
CA ILE A 70 16.81 22.14 4.00
C ILE A 70 17.86 21.30 3.25
N GLY A 71 17.50 20.11 2.74
CA GLY A 71 18.38 19.19 2.03
C GLY A 71 19.19 18.28 2.97
N LYS A 72 19.46 17.04 2.53
CA LYS A 72 20.12 16.00 3.34
C LYS A 72 21.41 16.46 4.04
N GLN A 73 22.24 17.25 3.36
CA GLN A 73 23.52 17.73 3.90
C GLN A 73 23.34 18.73 5.06
N ASN A 74 22.34 19.60 4.98
CA ASN A 74 22.07 20.58 6.03
C ASN A 74 21.31 19.96 7.21
N TYR A 75 20.50 18.92 6.95
CA TYR A 75 19.87 18.14 8.00
C TYR A 75 20.89 17.46 8.92
N ASP A 76 21.92 16.83 8.34
CA ASP A 76 23.02 16.26 9.10
C ASP A 76 23.72 17.31 9.96
N LEU A 77 24.05 18.48 9.41
CA LEU A 77 24.64 19.59 10.18
C LEU A 77 23.77 20.03 11.35
N LEU A 78 22.46 20.19 11.13
CA LEU A 78 21.51 20.54 12.18
C LEU A 78 21.46 19.48 13.30
N GLN A 79 21.53 18.19 12.95
CA GLN A 79 21.58 17.10 13.93
C GLN A 79 22.87 17.15 14.76
N HIS A 80 24.02 17.42 14.15
CA HIS A 80 25.28 17.57 14.90
C HIS A 80 25.21 18.76 15.88
N ILE A 81 24.70 19.92 15.44
CA ILE A 81 24.54 21.10 16.29
C ILE A 81 23.57 20.82 17.44
N LYS A 82 22.45 20.14 17.15
CA LYS A 82 21.47 19.73 18.16
C LYS A 82 22.11 18.81 19.20
N ASN A 83 22.87 17.80 18.76
CA ASN A 83 23.56 16.86 19.65
C ASN A 83 24.60 17.54 20.54
N LEU A 84 25.29 18.57 20.02
CA LEU A 84 26.21 19.39 20.83
C LEU A 84 25.46 20.25 21.84
N SER A 85 24.29 20.78 21.47
CA SER A 85 23.46 21.61 22.35
C SER A 85 22.71 20.83 23.43
N THR A 86 22.33 19.58 23.18
CA THR A 86 21.63 18.72 24.14
C THR A 86 22.56 18.07 25.16
N GLN A 87 23.87 18.06 24.90
CA GLN A 87 24.86 17.56 25.84
C GLN A 87 24.98 18.52 27.04
N LYS A 88 24.67 18.01 28.23
CA LYS A 88 24.85 18.71 29.50
C LYS A 88 25.78 17.91 30.41
N GLY A 89 26.75 18.57 31.02
CA GLY A 89 27.71 17.98 31.96
C GLY A 89 29.06 17.64 31.34
N ILE A 90 29.97 17.13 32.17
CA ILE A 90 31.33 16.72 31.75
C ILE A 90 31.22 15.33 31.09
N GLN A 91 31.72 15.20 29.86
CA GLN A 91 31.73 13.95 29.11
C GLN A 91 33.12 13.69 28.54
N ALA A 92 33.58 12.43 28.58
CA ALA A 92 34.74 11.99 27.82
C ALA A 92 34.27 11.62 26.40
N ARG A 93 34.81 12.29 25.37
CA ARG A 93 34.48 12.02 23.96
C ARG A 93 35.74 11.73 23.15
N MET A 94 35.59 10.85 22.17
CA MET A 94 36.62 10.59 21.15
C MET A 94 36.68 11.76 20.17
N MET A 95 37.86 12.04 19.62
CA MET A 95 38.09 13.17 18.71
C MET A 95 37.40 13.01 17.34
N TYR A 96 36.97 11.79 16.98
CA TYR A 96 36.28 11.51 15.74
C TYR A 96 35.05 10.61 15.98
N GLU A 97 33.98 10.85 15.22
CA GLU A 97 32.82 9.96 15.16
C GLU A 97 33.09 8.86 14.14
N LEU A 98 32.99 7.61 14.59
CA LEU A 98 33.10 6.43 13.72
C LEU A 98 31.77 6.23 12.99
N LYS A 99 31.74 6.53 11.68
CA LYS A 99 30.66 6.09 10.78
C LYS A 99 31.08 4.76 10.16
N ILE A 100 30.33 3.71 10.47
CA ILE A 100 30.46 2.40 9.83
C ILE A 100 29.37 2.33 8.77
N GLU A 101 29.77 2.11 7.53
CA GLU A 101 28.86 1.86 6.38
C GLU A 101 28.34 0.42 6.38
#